data_AF-A0A4R1YWD7-F1
#
_entry.id   AF-A0A4R1YWD7-F1
#
_cell.length_a   1.000
_cell.length_b   1.000
_cell.length_c   1.000
_cell.angle_alpha   90.00
_cell.angle_beta   90.00
_cell.angle_gamma   90.00
#
_symmetry.space_group_name_H-M   'P 1'
#
loop_
_entity.id
_entity.type
_entity.pdbx_description
1 polymer ?
#
loop_
_entity_poly.entity_id
_entity_poly.type
_entity_poly.pdbx_seq_one_letter_code
_entity_poly.pdbx_strand_id
1 'polypeptide(L)'
;MTYLAPVAPPVAVTSADPAHAILAVAEALQLDLAKGFQIDALRLRFEMERFQQFSTPLPMGLAALAAAQITPRDLVLEPSVGTGLLAILAEIAGGSLALNELADTRADLLRLLFPGRLVTQFDAAQIDDHLDVGLRPSVILMNPPFSAVANVDGWTSEATARHLRSALARLASGGRLIAVTGAGFAPEAPAWAETFGRLTETAHLVFTGAVSGAAFAKHGTSFETRISVFDKCRGCEKAGITADLNQPMAPDVAQLLARIVAEAPPRLELDTGDVARSRSTSPFSGIPARASATPAGKPRATASPKTEAHVATPEAEDLAYSLRETVDDLGPARLSDAIYETIRLQAIDIPGAAPHPTKLVQSAAMASVSPPKPSYSPKLPAGVLRDGLLSDAQLETVIYAGEAHAAYLAGSWCVDDTGAMVLAAPDDAADAVRFRRGFFLGDGTGAGKGCQSAGILLDNWCQGRRKAL
;
A
#
# COMPACT_ATOMS: atom_id res chain seq x y z
N MET A 1 -0.64 -21.35 26.43
CA MET A 1 0.80 -21.19 26.15
C MET A 1 1.02 -21.67 24.74
N THR A 2 0.89 -20.75 23.78
CA THR A 2 1.06 -21.07 22.36
C THR A 2 2.51 -20.78 22.02
N TYR A 3 3.21 -21.83 21.62
CA TYR A 3 4.62 -21.84 21.28
C TYR A 3 4.85 -20.87 20.10
N LEU A 4 5.57 -19.79 20.31
CA LEU A 4 6.12 -18.99 19.21
C LEU A 4 7.18 -19.87 18.52
N ALA A 5 7.11 -19.98 17.20
CA ALA A 5 8.14 -20.65 16.42
C ALA A 5 9.50 -19.95 16.67
N PRO A 6 10.61 -20.69 16.80
CA PRO A 6 11.92 -20.10 16.99
C PRO A 6 12.27 -19.23 15.77
N VAL A 7 12.70 -18.00 16.03
CA VAL A 7 13.33 -17.12 15.04
C VAL A 7 14.48 -17.89 14.41
N ALA A 8 14.57 -17.87 13.07
CA ALA A 8 15.66 -18.51 12.34
C ALA A 8 17.02 -18.07 12.92
N PRO A 9 18.03 -18.94 12.97
CA PRO A 9 19.34 -18.57 13.47
C PRO A 9 19.89 -17.38 12.66
N PRO A 10 20.67 -16.48 13.28
CA PRO A 10 21.23 -15.33 12.59
C PRO A 10 22.00 -15.81 11.35
N VAL A 11 21.67 -15.25 10.19
CA VAL A 11 22.42 -15.48 8.95
C VAL A 11 23.86 -15.08 9.23
N ALA A 12 24.79 -16.03 9.14
CA ALA A 12 26.21 -15.75 9.25
C ALA A 12 26.62 -14.97 8.00
N VAL A 13 26.62 -13.64 8.10
CA VAL A 13 27.04 -12.76 7.01
C VAL A 13 28.57 -12.69 7.02
N THR A 14 29.20 -13.36 6.06
CA THR A 14 30.67 -13.41 5.88
C THR A 14 31.21 -12.32 4.94
N SER A 15 30.41 -11.29 4.63
CA SER A 15 30.81 -10.17 3.77
C SER A 15 31.75 -9.20 4.51
N ALA A 16 32.92 -8.90 3.91
CA ALA A 16 33.81 -7.84 4.35
C ALA A 16 33.28 -6.43 4.02
N ASP A 17 32.21 -6.33 3.21
CA ASP A 17 31.52 -5.08 2.88
C ASP A 17 30.27 -4.91 3.77
N PRO A 18 30.24 -3.91 4.68
CA PRO A 18 29.10 -3.60 5.54
C PRO A 18 27.81 -3.28 4.77
N ALA A 19 27.89 -2.68 3.57
CA ALA A 19 26.71 -2.32 2.79
C ALA A 19 25.99 -3.58 2.29
N HIS A 20 26.73 -4.52 1.71
CA HIS A 20 26.23 -5.83 1.33
C HIS A 20 25.68 -6.62 2.53
N ALA A 21 26.33 -6.52 3.68
CA ALA A 21 25.89 -7.22 4.88
C ALA A 21 24.53 -6.74 5.40
N ILE A 22 24.34 -5.41 5.43
CA ILE A 22 23.08 -4.78 5.82
C ILE A 22 21.95 -5.21 4.88
N LEU A 23 22.21 -5.21 3.58
CA LEU A 23 21.21 -5.60 2.57
C LEU A 23 20.88 -7.10 2.61
N ALA A 24 21.86 -7.98 2.85
CA ALA A 24 21.60 -9.41 2.99
C ALA A 24 20.67 -9.72 4.18
N VAL A 25 20.86 -9.03 5.31
CA VAL A 25 19.95 -9.14 6.46
C VAL A 25 18.57 -8.59 6.11
N ALA A 26 18.51 -7.48 5.38
CA ALA A 26 17.26 -6.87 4.94
C ALA A 26 16.44 -7.82 4.06
N GLU A 27 17.06 -8.39 3.02
CA GLU A 27 16.42 -9.35 2.12
C GLU A 27 15.88 -10.57 2.88
N ALA A 28 16.63 -11.08 3.87
CA ALA A 28 16.18 -12.17 4.73
C ALA A 28 14.97 -11.78 5.59
N LEU A 29 14.94 -10.57 6.16
CA LEU A 29 13.82 -10.07 6.98
C LEU A 29 12.57 -9.77 6.14
N GLN A 30 12.74 -9.41 4.87
CA GLN A 30 11.64 -9.09 3.95
C GLN A 30 10.70 -10.29 3.72
N LEU A 31 11.26 -11.51 3.69
CA LEU A 31 10.51 -12.77 3.60
C LEU A 31 9.63 -13.04 4.84
N ASP A 32 10.07 -12.61 6.02
CA ASP A 32 9.31 -12.77 7.26
C ASP A 32 8.28 -11.65 7.46
N LEU A 33 8.56 -10.42 6.99
CA LEU A 33 7.60 -9.32 6.93
C LEU A 33 6.43 -9.63 5.97
N ALA A 34 6.69 -10.32 4.85
CA ALA A 34 5.66 -10.76 3.91
C ALA A 34 4.70 -11.83 4.48
N LYS A 35 5.04 -12.48 5.60
CA LYS A 35 4.19 -13.45 6.29
C LYS A 35 3.26 -12.81 7.33
N GLY A 36 3.39 -11.50 7.59
CA GLY A 36 2.59 -10.76 8.57
C GLY A 36 1.27 -10.25 7.99
N PHE A 37 0.14 -10.78 8.50
CA PHE A 37 -1.26 -10.43 8.21
C PHE A 37 -1.72 -10.44 6.73
N GLN A 38 -2.85 -11.11 6.47
CA GLN A 38 -3.52 -11.04 5.17
C GLN A 38 -4.15 -9.64 4.98
N ILE A 39 -3.41 -8.76 4.31
CA ILE A 39 -3.93 -7.50 3.76
C ILE A 39 -4.44 -7.78 2.35
N ASP A 40 -5.60 -7.22 1.99
CA ASP A 40 -6.17 -7.30 0.64
C ASP A 40 -5.21 -6.64 -0.37
N ALA A 41 -4.36 -7.46 -0.98
CA ALA A 41 -3.29 -7.05 -1.88
C ALA A 41 -3.81 -6.31 -3.12
N LEU A 42 -5.06 -6.52 -3.51
CA LEU A 42 -5.67 -5.83 -4.64
C LEU A 42 -6.11 -4.41 -4.25
N ARG A 43 -6.74 -4.23 -3.09
CA ARG A 43 -7.10 -2.89 -2.58
C ARG A 43 -5.85 -2.04 -2.34
N LEU A 44 -4.78 -2.64 -1.79
CA LEU A 44 -3.50 -1.96 -1.63
C LEU A 44 -2.91 -1.58 -2.98
N ARG A 45 -2.92 -2.47 -3.99
CA ARG A 45 -2.48 -2.15 -5.35
C ARG A 45 -3.29 -1.02 -6.00
N PHE A 46 -4.61 -1.01 -5.88
CA PHE A 46 -5.44 0.06 -6.43
C PHE A 46 -5.22 1.40 -5.72
N GLU A 47 -5.02 1.41 -4.40
CA GLU A 47 -4.60 2.62 -3.69
C GLU A 47 -3.17 3.06 -4.07
N MET A 48 -2.24 2.11 -4.22
CA MET A 48 -0.87 2.35 -4.68
C MET A 48 -0.82 2.87 -6.12
N GLU A 49 -1.67 2.39 -7.01
CA GLU A 49 -1.79 2.82 -8.42
C GLU A 49 -2.51 4.17 -8.52
N ARG A 50 -3.61 4.36 -7.78
CA ARG A 50 -4.43 5.60 -7.81
C ARG A 50 -3.74 6.79 -7.15
N PHE A 51 -2.93 6.56 -6.12
CA PHE A 51 -2.13 7.61 -5.48
C PHE A 51 -0.64 7.58 -5.85
N GLN A 52 -0.23 6.66 -6.74
CA GLN A 52 1.17 6.42 -7.15
C GLN A 52 2.14 6.30 -5.96
N GLN A 53 1.73 5.53 -4.96
CA GLN A 53 2.46 5.31 -3.71
C GLN A 53 3.05 3.91 -3.71
N PHE A 54 4.15 3.70 -4.43
CA PHE A 54 4.92 2.47 -4.29
C PHE A 54 5.58 2.44 -2.90
N SER A 55 5.35 1.38 -2.12
CA SER A 55 6.07 1.15 -0.86
C SER A 55 7.56 1.24 -1.12
N THR A 56 8.30 2.03 -0.33
CA THR A 56 9.75 2.12 -0.44
C THR A 56 10.33 0.71 -0.29
N PRO A 57 11.10 0.17 -1.25
CA PRO A 57 11.74 -1.12 -1.06
C PRO A 57 12.65 -1.08 0.16
N LEU A 58 12.68 -2.16 0.97
CA LEU A 58 13.48 -2.21 2.19
C LEU A 58 14.97 -1.82 1.99
N PRO A 59 15.64 -2.26 0.91
CA PRO A 59 16.99 -1.76 0.58
C PRO A 59 17.08 -0.23 0.47
N MET A 60 16.10 0.41 -0.17
CA MET A 60 16.06 1.87 -0.32
C MET A 60 15.75 2.56 1.01
N GLY A 61 14.89 1.96 1.84
CA GLY A 61 14.63 2.45 3.19
C GLY A 61 15.90 2.47 4.05
N LEU A 62 16.73 1.44 3.96
CA LEU A 62 18.01 1.37 4.67
C LEU A 62 19.04 2.37 4.14
N ALA A 63 19.09 2.57 2.83
CA ALA A 63 19.92 3.62 2.23
C ALA A 63 19.48 5.02 2.70
N ALA A 64 18.17 5.29 2.76
CA ALA A 64 17.63 6.54 3.29
C ALA A 64 17.96 6.72 4.78
N LEU A 65 17.86 5.64 5.58
CA LEU A 65 18.21 5.65 7.00
C LEU A 65 19.70 5.97 7.24
N ALA A 66 20.59 5.37 6.43
CA ALA A 66 22.02 5.63 6.48
C ALA A 66 22.35 7.10 6.16
N ALA A 67 21.69 7.67 5.14
CA ALA A 67 21.82 9.09 4.81
C ALA A 67 21.30 10.01 5.92
N ALA A 68 20.26 9.56 6.63
CA ALA A 68 19.57 10.34 7.65
C ALA A 68 20.37 10.53 8.94
N GLN A 69 21.26 9.60 9.29
CA GLN A 69 22.11 9.69 10.50
C GLN A 69 21.28 10.04 11.74
N ILE A 70 20.21 9.26 11.98
CA ILE A 70 19.25 9.49 13.07
C ILE A 70 19.90 9.16 14.41
N THR A 71 19.58 9.99 15.41
CA THR A 71 19.99 9.85 16.79
C THR A 71 18.77 9.83 17.72
N PRO A 72 18.90 9.38 18.98
CA PRO A 72 17.81 9.43 19.96
C PRO A 72 17.29 10.83 20.32
N ARG A 73 17.97 11.89 19.87
CA ARG A 73 17.54 13.28 20.07
C ARG A 73 16.62 13.78 18.97
N ASP A 74 16.47 13.01 17.90
CA ASP A 74 15.76 13.46 16.72
C ASP A 74 14.26 13.26 16.83
N LEU A 75 13.54 14.28 16.39
CA LEU A 75 12.15 14.16 15.96
C LEU A 75 12.15 13.96 14.45
N VAL A 76 11.71 12.78 14.03
CA VAL A 76 11.64 12.34 12.65
C VAL A 76 10.21 12.51 12.15
N LEU A 77 10.03 13.39 11.18
CA LEU A 77 8.74 13.53 10.48
C LEU A 77 8.78 12.71 9.19
N GLU A 78 7.77 11.86 9.02
CA GLU A 78 7.44 11.30 7.72
C GLU A 78 6.12 11.93 7.24
N PRO A 79 6.17 12.83 6.23
CA PRO A 79 5.01 13.60 5.80
C PRO A 79 4.04 12.79 4.93
N SER A 80 4.47 11.65 4.38
CA SER A 80 3.68 10.77 3.52
C SER A 80 4.01 9.32 3.85
N VAL A 81 3.46 8.83 4.97
CA VAL A 81 3.92 7.61 5.64
C VAL A 81 3.67 6.32 4.87
N GLY A 82 2.59 6.29 4.08
CA GLY A 82 2.17 5.08 3.37
C GLY A 82 1.96 3.92 4.35
N THR A 83 2.75 2.86 4.20
CA THR A 83 2.68 1.65 5.04
C THR A 83 3.59 1.71 6.28
N GLY A 84 4.37 2.78 6.45
CA GLY A 84 5.16 3.03 7.66
C GLY A 84 6.56 2.43 7.69
N LEU A 85 7.10 1.95 6.57
CA LEU A 85 8.44 1.35 6.57
C LEU A 85 9.53 2.32 7.05
N LEU A 86 9.56 3.55 6.52
CA LEU A 86 10.56 4.54 6.92
C LEU A 86 10.39 4.96 8.39
N ALA A 87 9.14 5.13 8.85
CA ALA A 87 8.83 5.31 10.27
C ALA A 87 9.35 4.16 11.16
N ILE A 88 9.13 2.90 10.78
CA ILE A 88 9.65 1.74 11.53
C ILE A 88 11.17 1.81 11.63
N LEU A 89 11.85 2.04 10.51
CA LEU A 89 13.31 2.15 10.46
C LEU A 89 13.84 3.31 11.32
N ALA A 90 13.14 4.45 11.32
CA ALA A 90 13.49 5.61 12.13
C ALA A 90 13.31 5.34 13.64
N GLU A 91 12.24 4.64 14.05
CA GLU A 91 12.04 4.27 15.46
C GLU A 91 13.07 3.23 15.92
N ILE A 92 13.45 2.27 15.07
CA ILE A 92 14.54 1.32 15.34
C ILE A 92 15.87 2.05 15.54
N ALA A 93 16.14 3.11 14.78
CA ALA A 93 17.30 3.97 14.96
C ALA A 93 17.22 4.86 16.23
N GLY A 94 16.12 4.79 16.97
CA GLY A 94 15.91 5.49 18.24
C GLY A 94 15.25 6.87 18.10
N GLY A 95 14.87 7.28 16.88
CA GLY A 95 14.19 8.55 16.64
C GLY A 95 12.77 8.58 17.23
N SER A 96 12.32 9.75 17.69
CA SER A 96 10.91 9.98 17.99
C SER A 96 10.15 10.30 16.71
N LEU A 97 8.92 9.79 16.56
CA LEU A 97 8.18 9.91 15.32
C LEU A 97 7.08 10.99 15.36
N ALA A 98 6.95 11.71 14.25
CA ALA A 98 5.76 12.44 13.85
C ALA A 98 5.29 11.91 12.49
N LEU A 99 4.03 11.51 12.38
CA LEU A 99 3.53 10.75 11.24
C LEU A 99 2.39 11.51 10.57
N ASN A 100 2.41 11.59 9.24
CA ASN A 100 1.32 12.15 8.45
C ASN A 100 0.94 11.23 7.28
N GLU A 101 -0.33 10.89 7.16
CA GLU A 101 -0.85 10.05 6.07
C GLU A 101 -2.22 10.54 5.61
N LEU A 102 -2.33 10.87 4.32
CA LEU A 102 -3.55 11.46 3.77
C LEU A 102 -4.71 10.46 3.71
N ALA A 103 -4.45 9.18 3.42
CA ALA A 103 -5.51 8.19 3.25
C ALA A 103 -5.98 7.61 4.60
N ASP A 104 -7.29 7.67 4.85
CA ASP A 104 -7.92 7.21 6.09
C ASP A 104 -7.54 5.77 6.46
N THR A 105 -7.64 4.83 5.51
CA THR A 105 -7.34 3.41 5.75
C THR A 105 -5.92 3.22 6.30
N ARG A 106 -4.93 3.93 5.73
CA ARG A 106 -3.53 3.80 6.13
C ARG A 106 -3.23 4.56 7.42
N ALA A 107 -3.84 5.73 7.61
CA ALA A 107 -3.75 6.44 8.88
C ALA A 107 -4.26 5.57 10.05
N ASP A 108 -5.35 4.84 9.86
CA ASP A 108 -5.87 3.90 10.85
C ASP A 108 -4.92 2.73 11.12
N LEU A 109 -4.32 2.14 10.08
CA LEU A 109 -3.29 1.10 10.24
C LEU A 109 -2.07 1.63 11.01
N LEU A 110 -1.63 2.85 10.73
CA LEU A 110 -0.49 3.48 11.40
C LEU A 110 -0.77 3.75 12.87
N ARG A 111 -2.01 4.13 13.24
CA ARG A 111 -2.42 4.28 14.65
C ARG A 111 -2.34 2.95 15.42
N LEU A 112 -2.57 1.83 14.74
CA LEU A 112 -2.40 0.49 15.33
C LEU A 112 -0.93 0.08 15.40
N LEU A 113 -0.13 0.38 14.38
CA LEU A 113 1.30 0.06 14.33
C LEU A 113 2.12 0.88 15.33
N PHE A 114 1.75 2.15 15.55
CA PHE A 114 2.45 3.10 16.41
C PHE A 114 1.53 3.61 17.52
N PRO A 115 1.15 2.75 18.50
CA PRO A 115 0.22 3.13 19.54
C PRO A 115 0.76 4.30 20.38
N GLY A 116 -0.06 5.32 20.57
CA GLY A 116 0.31 6.53 21.34
C GLY A 116 1.11 7.57 20.55
N ARG A 117 1.38 7.35 19.25
CA ARG A 117 1.93 8.38 18.36
C ARG A 117 0.80 9.14 17.65
N LEU A 118 1.00 10.43 17.46
CA LEU A 118 0.07 11.25 16.68
C LEU A 118 0.27 10.96 15.19
N VAL A 119 -0.82 10.55 14.53
CA VAL A 119 -0.91 10.42 13.07
C VAL A 119 -1.84 11.51 12.56
N THR A 120 -1.28 12.52 11.88
CA THR A 120 -2.04 13.59 11.21
C THR A 120 -2.42 13.17 9.78
N GLN A 121 -3.37 13.88 9.18
CA GLN A 121 -3.90 13.55 7.84
C GLN A 121 -4.00 14.80 6.95
N PHE A 122 -2.94 15.61 6.94
CA PHE A 122 -2.85 16.81 6.12
C PHE A 122 -2.31 16.50 4.72
N ASP A 123 -2.64 17.34 3.74
CA ASP A 123 -1.93 17.34 2.46
C ASP A 123 -0.46 17.71 2.72
N ALA A 124 0.44 16.78 2.39
CA ALA A 124 1.87 16.93 2.60
C ALA A 124 2.48 18.09 1.79
N ALA A 125 1.82 18.53 0.70
CA ALA A 125 2.19 19.74 -0.02
C ALA A 125 1.99 21.04 0.79
N GLN A 126 1.26 20.98 1.90
CA GLN A 126 0.92 22.08 2.80
C GLN A 126 1.24 21.72 4.26
N ILE A 127 2.15 20.77 4.48
CA ILE A 127 2.45 20.25 5.82
C ILE A 127 2.98 21.34 6.75
N ASP A 128 3.74 22.31 6.23
CA ASP A 128 4.22 23.44 7.01
C ASP A 128 3.12 24.43 7.41
N ASP A 129 2.02 24.49 6.66
CA ASP A 129 0.91 25.39 7.00
C ASP A 129 0.01 24.78 8.08
N HIS A 130 -0.08 23.44 8.14
CA HIS A 130 -1.06 22.74 8.95
C HIS A 130 -0.53 22.09 10.23
N LEU A 131 0.74 21.68 10.27
CA LEU A 131 1.30 21.09 11.49
C LEU A 131 1.44 22.14 12.60
N ASP A 132 1.23 21.71 13.85
CA ASP A 132 1.42 22.55 15.04
C ASP A 132 2.79 23.25 15.02
N VAL A 133 2.84 24.53 15.35
CA VAL A 133 4.05 25.37 15.25
C VAL A 133 5.20 24.83 16.12
N GLY A 134 4.89 24.15 17.22
CA GLY A 134 5.87 23.50 18.10
C GLY A 134 6.45 22.22 17.52
N LEU A 135 5.83 21.61 16.50
CA LEU A 135 6.34 20.41 15.85
C LEU A 135 7.39 20.80 14.79
N ARG A 136 8.64 20.89 15.23
CA ARG A 136 9.82 21.17 14.40
C ARG A 136 10.70 19.93 14.32
N PRO A 137 10.58 19.10 13.27
CA PRO A 137 11.40 17.91 13.12
C PRO A 137 12.84 18.30 12.81
N SER A 138 13.79 17.54 13.37
CA SER A 138 15.22 17.66 13.04
C SER A 138 15.61 16.76 11.87
N VAL A 139 14.80 15.76 11.56
CA VAL A 139 14.95 14.86 10.42
C VAL A 139 13.61 14.71 9.70
N ILE A 140 13.63 14.76 8.36
CA ILE A 140 12.51 14.36 7.53
C ILE A 140 12.94 13.20 6.64
N LEU A 141 12.19 12.10 6.69
CA LEU A 141 12.30 10.98 5.76
C LEU A 141 11.06 11.00 4.89
N MET A 142 11.19 10.99 3.55
CA MET A 142 10.02 11.01 2.68
C MET A 142 10.22 10.26 1.37
N ASN A 143 9.15 9.59 0.94
CA ASN A 143 8.95 9.06 -0.40
C ASN A 143 7.71 9.75 -0.98
N PRO A 144 7.82 11.01 -1.47
CA PRO A 144 6.67 11.76 -1.96
C PRO A 144 5.98 11.02 -3.12
N PRO A 145 4.65 11.21 -3.28
CA PRO A 145 3.92 10.61 -4.40
C PRO A 145 4.48 11.13 -5.72
N PHE A 146 4.60 10.23 -6.72
CA PHE A 146 5.32 10.52 -7.95
C PHE A 146 4.58 11.43 -8.94
N SER A 147 3.31 11.80 -8.70
CA SER A 147 2.61 12.85 -9.48
C SER A 147 1.26 13.33 -8.92
N ALA A 148 0.84 12.94 -7.71
CA ALA A 148 -0.52 13.26 -7.25
C ALA A 148 -0.61 14.65 -6.59
N VAL A 149 -1.15 15.64 -7.30
CA VAL A 149 -1.91 16.73 -6.65
C VAL A 149 -3.31 16.17 -6.38
N ALA A 150 -3.81 16.32 -5.14
CA ALA A 150 -5.18 15.92 -4.83
C ALA A 150 -6.17 16.59 -5.80
N ASN A 151 -7.02 15.79 -6.45
CA ASN A 151 -8.10 16.22 -7.35
C ASN A 151 -7.71 16.75 -8.75
N VAL A 152 -6.54 16.40 -9.30
CA VAL A 152 -6.18 16.73 -10.69
C VAL A 152 -5.72 15.48 -11.45
N ASP A 153 -6.42 15.12 -12.52
CA ASP A 153 -5.97 14.10 -13.47
C ASP A 153 -4.86 14.70 -14.37
N GLY A 154 -3.60 14.35 -14.11
CA GLY A 154 -2.48 14.75 -14.96
C GLY A 154 -1.09 14.53 -14.33
N TRP A 155 -0.09 14.30 -15.18
CA TRP A 155 1.32 14.25 -14.78
C TRP A 155 1.78 15.65 -14.38
N THR A 156 1.70 16.01 -13.09
CA THR A 156 2.24 17.28 -12.63
C THR A 156 3.60 17.07 -11.95
N SER A 157 4.65 17.47 -12.65
CA SER A 157 6.02 17.63 -12.15
C SER A 157 6.11 18.48 -10.87
N GLU A 158 5.09 19.30 -10.59
CA GLU A 158 5.04 20.24 -9.48
C GLU A 158 4.67 19.61 -8.12
N ALA A 159 4.07 18.42 -8.09
CA ALA A 159 3.64 17.77 -6.85
C ALA A 159 4.82 17.46 -5.92
N THR A 160 5.81 16.71 -6.42
CA THR A 160 7.04 16.37 -5.67
C THR A 160 7.77 17.63 -5.18
N ALA A 161 7.87 18.65 -6.03
CA ALA A 161 8.51 19.91 -5.70
C ALA A 161 7.80 20.64 -4.55
N ARG A 162 6.47 20.68 -4.57
CA ARG A 162 5.67 21.29 -3.48
C ARG A 162 5.84 20.56 -2.15
N HIS A 163 5.81 19.22 -2.18
CA HIS A 163 6.03 18.42 -0.97
C HIS A 163 7.42 18.66 -0.38
N LEU A 164 8.47 18.67 -1.21
CA LEU A 164 9.83 18.95 -0.77
C LEU A 164 9.97 20.36 -0.18
N ARG A 165 9.38 21.37 -0.82
CA ARG A 165 9.41 22.76 -0.33
C ARG A 165 8.70 22.90 1.01
N SER A 166 7.51 22.33 1.15
CA SER A 166 6.76 22.37 2.41
C SER A 166 7.50 21.62 3.52
N ALA A 167 8.06 20.45 3.22
CA ALA A 167 8.86 19.68 4.17
C ALA A 167 10.14 20.44 4.60
N LEU A 168 10.88 21.04 3.66
CA LEU A 168 12.05 21.88 3.99
C LEU A 168 11.66 23.10 4.83
N ALA A 169 10.54 23.74 4.54
CA ALA A 169 10.05 24.87 5.34
C ALA A 169 9.76 24.45 6.79
N ARG A 170 9.16 23.27 6.98
CA ARG A 170 8.84 22.69 8.29
C ARG A 170 10.08 22.24 9.09
N LEU A 171 11.12 21.76 8.42
CA LEU A 171 12.35 21.26 9.04
C LEU A 171 13.00 22.30 9.96
N ALA A 172 13.54 21.88 11.11
CA ALA A 172 14.29 22.75 12.00
C ALA A 172 15.57 23.28 11.34
N SER A 173 16.06 24.45 11.79
CA SER A 173 17.35 24.99 11.32
C SER A 173 18.49 24.01 11.66
N GLY A 174 19.34 23.69 10.68
CA GLY A 174 20.34 22.63 10.79
C GLY A 174 19.79 21.20 10.69
N GLY A 175 18.49 21.02 10.46
CA GLY A 175 17.88 19.71 10.25
C GLY A 175 18.21 19.12 8.88
N ARG A 176 17.98 17.81 8.73
CA ARG A 176 18.23 17.06 7.49
C ARG A 176 16.96 16.48 6.88
N LEU A 177 16.76 16.65 5.58
CA LEU A 177 15.69 16.03 4.80
C LEU A 177 16.27 15.02 3.82
N ILE A 178 15.64 13.85 3.73
CA ILE A 178 16.00 12.77 2.84
C ILE A 178 14.78 12.41 2.01
N ALA A 179 14.91 12.53 0.70
CA ALA A 179 13.85 12.27 -0.24
C ALA A 179 14.21 11.12 -1.18
N VAL A 180 13.29 10.15 -1.28
CA VAL A 180 13.30 9.10 -2.30
C VAL A 180 12.41 9.57 -3.46
N THR A 181 13.01 9.82 -4.63
CA THR A 181 12.31 10.31 -5.82
C THR A 181 12.66 9.45 -7.04
N GLY A 182 12.10 9.78 -8.21
CA GLY A 182 12.49 9.14 -9.46
C GLY A 182 13.86 9.62 -9.91
N ALA A 183 14.61 8.77 -10.61
CA ALA A 183 15.94 9.13 -11.09
C ALA A 183 15.95 10.37 -11.99
N GLY A 184 14.86 10.59 -12.74
CA GLY A 184 14.67 11.76 -13.58
C GLY A 184 14.44 13.08 -12.83
N PHE A 185 14.10 13.06 -11.54
CA PHE A 185 14.07 14.25 -10.69
C PHE A 185 15.49 14.53 -10.20
N ALA A 186 16.26 15.26 -11.00
CA ALA A 186 17.71 15.39 -10.85
C ALA A 186 18.16 16.86 -10.95
N PRO A 187 19.13 17.30 -10.14
CA PRO A 187 19.63 18.68 -10.19
C PRO A 187 20.32 19.03 -11.51
N GLU A 188 20.91 18.05 -12.19
CA GLU A 188 21.56 18.21 -13.50
C GLU A 188 20.58 18.28 -14.68
N ALA A 189 19.31 17.88 -14.47
CA ALA A 189 18.32 17.87 -15.53
C ALA A 189 17.72 19.27 -15.73
N PRO A 190 17.77 19.85 -16.96
CA PRO A 190 17.31 21.21 -17.22
C PRO A 190 15.85 21.47 -16.82
N ALA A 191 14.99 20.45 -16.92
CA ALA A 191 13.58 20.53 -16.52
C ALA A 191 13.38 20.83 -15.03
N TRP A 192 14.39 20.59 -14.18
CA TRP A 192 14.31 20.74 -12.73
C TRP A 192 15.23 21.83 -12.18
N ALA A 193 15.96 22.55 -13.03
CA ALA A 193 16.92 23.56 -12.62
C ALA A 193 16.30 24.65 -11.72
N GLU A 194 15.12 25.15 -12.08
CA GLU A 194 14.40 26.13 -11.25
C GLU A 194 13.95 25.54 -9.91
N THR A 195 13.48 24.29 -9.91
CA THR A 195 13.02 23.60 -8.70
C THR A 195 14.17 23.42 -7.72
N PHE A 196 15.31 22.89 -8.18
CA PHE A 196 16.49 22.74 -7.33
C PHE A 196 17.07 24.09 -6.93
N GLY A 197 17.05 25.10 -7.81
CA GLY A 197 17.38 26.48 -7.48
C GLY A 197 16.63 26.95 -6.24
N ARG A 198 15.29 26.86 -6.25
CA ARG A 198 14.42 27.23 -5.13
C ARG A 198 14.64 26.38 -3.87
N LEU A 199 14.80 25.06 -4.01
CA LEU A 199 15.08 24.17 -2.86
C LEU A 199 16.42 24.55 -2.19
N THR A 200 17.41 24.92 -3.00
CA THR A 200 18.74 25.31 -2.52
C THR A 200 18.88 26.80 -2.19
N GLU A 201 17.78 27.56 -2.09
CA GLU A 201 17.80 28.90 -1.49
C GLU A 201 17.88 28.83 0.04
N THR A 202 17.40 27.74 0.64
CA THR A 202 17.28 27.59 2.10
C THR A 202 17.94 26.31 2.65
N ALA A 203 18.51 25.48 1.78
CA ALA A 203 19.15 24.23 2.15
C ALA A 203 20.35 23.92 1.25
N HIS A 204 21.29 23.15 1.77
CA HIS A 204 22.37 22.55 1.02
C HIS A 204 21.95 21.20 0.46
N LEU A 205 22.03 21.00 -0.86
CA LEU A 205 21.98 19.64 -1.42
C LEU A 205 23.34 18.99 -1.17
N VAL A 206 23.44 18.15 -0.14
CA VAL A 206 24.70 17.59 0.36
C VAL A 206 25.03 16.22 -0.22
N PHE A 207 24.02 15.49 -0.70
CA PHE A 207 24.20 14.23 -1.41
C PHE A 207 23.07 14.00 -2.40
N THR A 208 23.39 13.42 -3.56
CA THR A 208 22.40 12.88 -4.48
C THR A 208 22.94 11.64 -5.20
N GLY A 209 22.11 10.62 -5.35
CA GLY A 209 22.50 9.38 -6.00
C GLY A 209 21.33 8.63 -6.59
N ALA A 210 21.41 8.31 -7.88
CA ALA A 210 20.43 7.50 -8.60
C ALA A 210 20.84 6.02 -8.59
N VAL A 211 19.85 5.13 -8.66
CA VAL A 211 20.03 3.68 -8.77
C VAL A 211 19.21 3.13 -9.94
N SER A 212 19.82 2.19 -10.67
CA SER A 212 19.24 1.54 -11.84
C SER A 212 17.94 0.80 -11.49
N GLY A 213 16.96 0.89 -12.39
CA GLY A 213 15.68 0.18 -12.30
C GLY A 213 15.86 -1.35 -12.30
N ALA A 214 16.95 -1.87 -12.88
CA ALA A 214 17.29 -3.28 -12.85
C ALA A 214 17.46 -3.83 -11.42
N ALA A 215 17.86 -2.97 -10.48
CA ALA A 215 17.99 -3.33 -9.07
C ALA A 215 16.63 -3.73 -8.43
N PHE A 216 15.52 -3.27 -9.00
CA PHE A 216 14.17 -3.53 -8.50
C PHE A 216 13.41 -4.60 -9.28
N ALA A 217 14.02 -5.21 -10.30
CA ALA A 217 13.36 -6.21 -11.15
C ALA A 217 12.79 -7.39 -10.32
N LYS A 218 13.51 -7.82 -9.27
CA LYS A 218 13.06 -8.86 -8.32
C LYS A 218 11.86 -8.43 -7.47
N HIS A 219 11.63 -7.12 -7.34
CA HIS A 219 10.55 -6.50 -6.58
C HIS A 219 9.36 -6.10 -7.48
N GLY A 220 9.36 -6.51 -8.75
CA GLY A 220 8.26 -6.29 -9.69
C GLY A 220 8.18 -4.88 -10.26
N THR A 221 9.25 -4.07 -10.15
CA THR A 221 9.31 -2.74 -10.75
C THR A 221 10.64 -2.53 -11.48
N SER A 222 10.65 -1.70 -12.51
CA SER A 222 11.88 -1.27 -13.20
C SER A 222 12.10 0.24 -13.07
N PHE A 223 11.51 0.87 -12.05
CA PHE A 223 11.59 2.30 -11.87
C PHE A 223 12.97 2.68 -11.32
N GLU A 224 13.68 3.50 -12.09
CA GLU A 224 14.92 4.14 -11.64
C GLU A 224 14.58 5.14 -10.54
N THR A 225 15.26 5.03 -9.40
CA THR A 225 15.01 5.86 -8.20
C THR A 225 16.26 6.61 -7.78
N ARG A 226 16.08 7.67 -6.99
CA ARG A 226 17.15 8.53 -6.49
C ARG A 226 16.93 8.86 -5.02
N ILE A 227 18.01 8.95 -4.26
CA ILE A 227 18.05 9.56 -2.94
C ILE A 227 18.67 10.94 -3.06
N SER A 228 18.02 11.95 -2.50
CA SER A 228 18.58 13.30 -2.36
C SER A 228 18.52 13.73 -0.89
N VAL A 229 19.62 14.30 -0.41
CA VAL A 229 19.81 14.70 1.00
C VAL A 229 20.03 16.20 1.06
N PHE A 230 19.19 16.88 1.83
CA PHE A 230 19.22 18.31 2.02
C PHE A 230 19.47 18.65 3.49
N ASP A 231 20.45 19.51 3.76
CA ASP A 231 20.66 20.09 5.10
C ASP A 231 20.14 21.52 5.11
N LYS A 232 19.18 21.84 5.99
CA LYS A 232 18.64 23.19 6.07
C LYS A 232 19.67 24.15 6.65
N CYS A 233 19.93 25.22 5.92
CA CYS A 233 20.91 26.23 6.26
C CYS A 233 20.56 26.92 7.58
N ARG A 234 21.60 27.32 8.32
CA ARG A 234 21.44 28.09 9.55
C ARG A 234 21.62 29.58 9.28
N GLY A 235 20.82 30.41 9.95
CA GLY A 235 20.98 31.86 9.93
C GLY A 235 21.14 32.44 8.51
N CYS A 236 22.33 32.99 8.22
CA CYS A 236 22.66 33.63 6.94
C CYS A 236 23.61 32.80 6.05
N GLU A 237 23.72 31.48 6.26
CA GLU A 237 24.52 30.59 5.42
C GLU A 237 24.07 30.69 3.94
N LYS A 238 25.04 30.70 3.03
CA LYS A 238 24.76 30.69 1.59
C LYS A 238 24.42 29.27 1.16
N ALA A 239 23.14 28.98 1.07
CA ALA A 239 22.59 27.73 0.55
C ALA A 239 23.08 27.43 -0.89
N GLY A 240 23.04 26.16 -1.29
CA GLY A 240 23.52 25.74 -2.61
C GLY A 240 23.76 24.23 -2.75
N ILE A 241 24.26 23.80 -3.91
CA ILE A 241 24.61 22.40 -4.16
C ILE A 241 26.07 22.17 -3.76
N THR A 242 26.31 21.28 -2.79
CA THR A 242 27.65 20.82 -2.40
C THR A 242 27.91 19.37 -2.79
N ALA A 243 26.87 18.63 -3.17
CA ALA A 243 26.97 17.27 -3.70
C ALA A 243 27.74 17.23 -5.02
N ASP A 244 28.51 16.16 -5.24
CA ASP A 244 29.12 15.87 -6.53
C ASP A 244 28.06 15.34 -7.51
N LEU A 245 27.75 16.13 -8.53
CA LEU A 245 26.74 15.79 -9.54
C LEU A 245 27.29 14.92 -10.68
N ASN A 246 28.61 14.72 -10.76
CA ASN A 246 29.23 13.97 -11.86
C ASN A 246 29.28 12.45 -11.59
N GLN A 247 28.61 12.00 -10.54
CA GLN A 247 28.62 10.59 -10.15
C GLN A 247 27.68 9.77 -11.03
N PRO A 248 28.14 8.63 -11.57
CA PRO A 248 27.29 7.78 -12.39
C PRO A 248 26.16 7.16 -11.56
N MET A 249 25.11 6.73 -12.27
CA MET A 249 24.02 5.95 -11.67
C MET A 249 24.57 4.65 -11.06
N ALA A 250 24.19 4.37 -9.82
CA ALA A 250 24.55 3.12 -9.15
C ALA A 250 23.83 1.95 -9.82
N PRO A 251 24.51 0.83 -10.10
CA PRO A 251 23.88 -0.34 -10.71
C PRO A 251 22.95 -1.09 -9.74
N ASP A 252 23.17 -0.94 -8.43
CA ASP A 252 22.38 -1.55 -7.36
C ASP A 252 22.35 -0.68 -6.10
N VAL A 253 21.51 -1.07 -5.14
CA VAL A 253 21.33 -0.33 -3.87
C VAL A 253 22.54 -0.48 -2.95
N ALA A 254 23.34 -1.55 -3.08
CA ALA A 254 24.54 -1.75 -2.26
C ALA A 254 25.59 -0.69 -2.57
N GLN A 255 25.81 -0.41 -3.86
CA GLN A 255 26.71 0.65 -4.32
C GLN A 255 26.18 2.04 -3.95
N LEU A 256 24.87 2.26 -4.03
CA LEU A 256 24.28 3.52 -3.54
C LEU A 256 24.52 3.70 -2.04
N LEU A 257 24.31 2.66 -1.23
CA LEU A 257 24.55 2.69 0.21
C LEU A 257 26.03 2.92 0.54
N ALA A 258 26.94 2.25 -0.17
CA ALA A 258 28.38 2.45 0.01
C ALA A 258 28.79 3.91 -0.29
N ARG A 259 28.22 4.51 -1.34
CA ARG A 259 28.40 5.93 -1.67
C ARG A 259 27.83 6.84 -0.59
N ILE A 260 26.63 6.58 -0.08
CA ILE A 260 26.06 7.36 1.02
C ILE A 260 26.98 7.34 2.23
N VAL A 261 27.51 6.17 2.62
CA VAL A 261 28.42 6.04 3.76
C VAL A 261 29.74 6.79 3.54
N ALA A 262 30.23 6.84 2.31
CA ALA A 262 31.50 7.48 1.97
C ALA A 262 31.39 9.00 1.72
N GLU A 263 30.31 9.46 1.09
CA GLU A 263 30.18 10.79 0.53
C GLU A 263 29.25 11.70 1.35
N ALA A 264 28.25 11.15 2.06
CA ALA A 264 27.29 11.98 2.79
C ALA A 264 27.95 12.60 4.03
N PRO A 265 27.98 13.94 4.16
CA PRO A 265 28.65 14.58 5.28
C PRO A 265 27.91 14.33 6.61
N PRO A 266 28.61 14.46 7.76
CA PRO A 266 27.97 14.52 9.06
C PRO A 266 26.87 15.58 9.10
N ARG A 267 25.80 15.32 9.85
CA ARG A 267 24.73 16.30 10.04
C ARG A 267 25.22 17.59 10.67
N LEU A 268 24.62 18.70 10.25
CA LEU A 268 24.69 19.96 10.96
C LEU A 268 24.12 19.79 12.38
N GLU A 269 24.79 20.35 13.38
CA GLU A 269 24.19 20.60 14.70
C GLU A 269 22.90 21.44 14.57
N LEU A 270 21.97 21.27 15.51
CA LEU A 270 20.71 22.03 15.49
C LEU A 270 20.92 23.39 16.18
N ASP A 271 20.22 24.42 15.72
CA ASP A 271 20.23 25.71 16.42
C ASP A 271 19.59 25.60 17.82
N THR A 272 20.17 26.34 18.76
CA THR A 272 19.76 26.30 20.18
C THR A 272 18.39 26.96 20.35
N GLY A 273 17.34 26.14 20.43
CA GLY A 273 15.96 26.60 20.69
C GLY A 273 14.86 25.81 19.96
N ASP A 274 15.21 25.06 18.91
CA ASP A 274 14.23 24.51 17.95
C ASP A 274 13.76 23.08 18.22
N VAL A 275 14.26 22.39 19.26
CA VAL A 275 13.86 21.01 19.55
C VAL A 275 12.77 20.99 20.62
N ALA A 276 11.51 20.87 20.20
CA ALA A 276 10.42 20.48 21.09
C ALA A 276 10.68 19.07 21.63
N ARG A 277 11.08 19.00 22.90
CA ARG A 277 11.34 17.75 23.62
C ARG A 277 10.02 17.02 23.90
N SER A 278 9.53 16.23 22.95
CA SER A 278 8.59 15.16 23.27
C SER A 278 9.37 13.98 23.83
N ARG A 279 9.48 13.89 25.15
CA ARG A 279 9.92 12.66 25.82
C ARG A 279 8.82 11.62 25.65
N SER A 280 8.96 10.76 24.66
CA SER A 280 8.17 9.54 24.57
C SER A 280 9.11 8.35 24.62
N THR A 281 8.94 7.53 25.66
CA THR A 281 9.64 6.27 25.87
C THR A 281 9.38 5.34 24.69
N SER A 282 10.44 5.03 23.93
CA SER A 282 10.41 3.91 22.98
C SER A 282 10.15 2.61 23.77
N PRO A 283 9.24 1.73 23.31
CA PRO A 283 9.10 0.38 23.88
C PRO A 283 10.29 -0.53 23.54
N PHE A 284 11.20 -0.12 22.65
CA PHE A 284 12.45 -0.81 22.34
C PHE A 284 13.61 -0.15 23.09
N SER A 285 13.75 -0.46 24.38
CA SER A 285 15.03 -0.29 25.06
C SER A 285 15.97 -1.39 24.55
N GLY A 286 17.05 -0.98 23.88
CA GLY A 286 18.15 -1.87 23.49
C GLY A 286 18.63 -2.71 24.67
N ILE A 287 19.02 -3.95 24.35
CA ILE A 287 19.49 -4.99 25.27
C ILE A 287 20.61 -4.43 26.17
N PRO A 288 20.43 -4.37 27.50
CA PRO A 288 21.54 -4.28 28.43
C PRO A 288 21.95 -5.69 28.88
N ALA A 289 23.26 -5.89 28.99
CA ALA A 289 23.87 -7.14 29.39
C ALA A 289 23.40 -7.64 30.78
N ARG A 290 23.23 -8.97 30.82
CA ARG A 290 23.15 -9.90 31.96
C ARG A 290 23.51 -9.32 33.34
N ALA A 291 22.51 -9.22 34.22
CA ALA A 291 22.68 -9.29 35.67
C ALA A 291 21.46 -9.96 36.32
N SER A 292 21.72 -10.64 37.43
CA SER A 292 20.98 -11.74 38.05
C SER A 292 19.76 -11.37 38.92
N ALA A 293 18.70 -12.19 38.77
CA ALA A 293 17.73 -12.69 39.76
C ALA A 293 17.01 -11.75 40.78
N THR A 294 15.67 -11.70 40.73
CA THR A 294 14.72 -12.31 41.71
C THR A 294 13.24 -12.09 41.29
N PRO A 295 12.27 -12.92 41.72
CA PRO A 295 10.91 -12.94 41.16
C PRO A 295 9.83 -12.37 42.10
N ALA A 296 8.96 -11.49 41.59
CA ALA A 296 7.63 -11.18 42.16
C ALA A 296 6.89 -10.23 41.18
N GLY A 297 5.60 -10.32 40.85
CA GLY A 297 4.52 -11.24 41.16
C GLY A 297 3.43 -11.05 40.09
N LYS A 298 2.48 -11.98 39.99
CA LYS A 298 1.42 -12.01 38.96
C LYS A 298 0.43 -10.85 39.12
N PRO A 299 0.08 -10.09 38.06
CA PRO A 299 -1.14 -9.29 38.05
C PRO A 299 -2.31 -10.13 37.53
N ARG A 300 -3.40 -10.05 38.30
CA ARG A 300 -4.71 -10.68 38.10
C ARG A 300 -5.46 -9.97 36.95
N ALA A 301 -5.84 -10.72 35.92
CA ALA A 301 -6.68 -10.24 34.84
C ALA A 301 -8.13 -10.05 35.33
N THR A 302 -8.69 -8.86 35.12
CA THR A 302 -10.13 -8.60 35.19
C THR A 302 -10.74 -8.80 33.80
N ALA A 303 -11.71 -9.70 33.69
CA ALA A 303 -12.43 -9.99 32.45
C ALA A 303 -13.49 -8.90 32.17
N SER A 304 -13.51 -8.40 30.95
CA SER A 304 -14.64 -7.63 30.39
C SER A 304 -15.62 -8.60 29.71
N PRO A 305 -16.94 -8.35 29.74
CA PRO A 305 -17.93 -9.30 29.23
C PRO A 305 -17.94 -9.31 27.70
N LYS A 306 -17.88 -10.51 27.11
CA LYS A 306 -18.21 -10.73 25.70
C LYS A 306 -19.74 -10.76 25.57
N THR A 307 -20.30 -9.85 24.78
CA THR A 307 -21.69 -9.97 24.32
C THR A 307 -21.64 -10.72 22.99
N GLU A 308 -22.03 -11.99 22.98
CA GLU A 308 -22.30 -12.72 21.74
C GLU A 308 -23.65 -12.23 21.18
N ALA A 309 -23.60 -11.37 20.18
CA ALA A 309 -24.78 -11.04 19.39
C ALA A 309 -25.07 -12.23 18.45
N HIS A 310 -26.05 -13.06 18.80
CA HIS A 310 -26.69 -13.97 17.85
C HIS A 310 -27.41 -13.13 16.79
N VAL A 311 -26.77 -12.90 15.64
CA VAL A 311 -27.44 -12.34 14.46
C VAL A 311 -28.31 -13.46 13.86
N ALA A 312 -29.63 -13.36 14.05
CA ALA A 312 -30.57 -14.22 13.37
C ALA A 312 -30.39 -14.08 11.85
N THR A 313 -30.30 -15.21 11.13
CA THR A 313 -30.31 -15.22 9.67
C THR A 313 -31.60 -14.57 9.16
N PRO A 314 -31.52 -13.53 8.32
CA PRO A 314 -32.72 -12.91 7.75
C PRO A 314 -33.49 -13.93 6.90
N GLU A 315 -34.83 -13.87 6.95
CA GLU A 315 -35.68 -14.65 6.04
C GLU A 315 -35.33 -14.27 4.60
N ALA A 316 -34.76 -15.22 3.87
CA ALA A 316 -34.25 -15.05 2.52
C ALA A 316 -34.94 -16.05 1.58
N GLU A 317 -35.24 -15.60 0.38
CA GLU A 317 -35.95 -16.35 -0.65
C GLU A 317 -35.05 -16.49 -1.89
N ASP A 318 -35.31 -17.51 -2.71
CA ASP A 318 -34.64 -17.69 -3.98
C ASP A 318 -35.04 -16.56 -4.94
N LEU A 319 -34.06 -15.84 -5.48
CA LEU A 319 -34.27 -14.74 -6.42
C LEU A 319 -34.84 -15.28 -7.74
N ALA A 320 -36.06 -14.85 -8.05
CA ALA A 320 -36.72 -15.18 -9.31
C ALA A 320 -36.20 -14.31 -10.46
N TYR A 321 -35.84 -14.95 -11.58
CA TYR A 321 -35.53 -14.31 -12.85
C TYR A 321 -36.01 -15.21 -14.00
N SER A 322 -36.22 -14.64 -15.18
CA SER A 322 -36.53 -15.40 -16.40
C SER A 322 -35.39 -15.34 -17.40
N LEU A 323 -35.20 -16.41 -18.17
CA LEU A 323 -34.21 -16.44 -19.25
C LEU A 323 -34.75 -15.69 -20.46
N ARG A 324 -33.94 -14.81 -21.03
CA ARG A 324 -34.27 -14.19 -22.32
C ARG A 324 -34.01 -15.19 -23.43
N GLU A 325 -34.96 -15.33 -24.35
CA GLU A 325 -34.70 -16.03 -25.60
C GLU A 325 -33.68 -15.22 -26.40
N THR A 326 -32.67 -15.90 -26.93
CA THR A 326 -31.75 -15.32 -27.90
C THR A 326 -32.59 -14.97 -29.11
N VAL A 327 -32.96 -13.70 -29.23
CA VAL A 327 -33.61 -13.24 -30.43
C VAL A 327 -32.54 -13.24 -31.51
N ASP A 328 -32.56 -14.25 -32.40
CA ASP A 328 -31.78 -14.23 -33.64
C ASP A 328 -32.21 -13.07 -34.56
N ASP A 329 -33.26 -12.30 -34.20
CA ASP A 329 -33.69 -11.06 -34.86
C ASP A 329 -33.03 -9.80 -34.27
N LEU A 330 -31.72 -9.69 -34.41
CA LEU A 330 -31.11 -8.37 -34.54
C LEU A 330 -30.32 -8.36 -35.83
N GLY A 331 -31.03 -8.09 -36.94
CA GLY A 331 -30.42 -7.75 -38.22
C GLY A 331 -29.37 -6.62 -38.07
N PRO A 332 -28.66 -6.26 -39.15
CA PRO A 332 -27.46 -5.40 -39.14
C PRO A 332 -27.66 -3.95 -38.61
N ALA A 333 -28.80 -3.64 -37.99
CA ALA A 333 -29.25 -2.32 -37.56
C ALA A 333 -28.97 -1.98 -36.08
N ARG A 334 -28.20 -2.77 -35.31
CA ARG A 334 -27.83 -2.41 -33.93
C ARG A 334 -26.35 -2.15 -33.67
N LEU A 335 -25.46 -2.44 -34.61
CA LEU A 335 -24.10 -1.94 -34.55
C LEU A 335 -24.16 -0.43 -34.83
N SER A 336 -24.42 0.36 -33.80
CA SER A 336 -24.14 1.79 -33.90
C SER A 336 -22.65 1.95 -34.17
N ASP A 337 -22.24 2.90 -35.03
CA ASP A 337 -20.83 3.28 -35.23
C ASP A 337 -20.14 3.77 -33.93
N ALA A 338 -20.84 3.75 -32.78
CA ALA A 338 -20.31 4.09 -31.47
C ALA A 338 -19.46 2.95 -30.89
N ILE A 339 -18.28 3.31 -30.37
CA ILE A 339 -17.33 2.39 -29.74
C ILE A 339 -17.90 1.77 -28.44
N TYR A 340 -18.88 2.42 -27.83
CA TYR A 340 -19.52 2.03 -26.57
C TYR A 340 -21.04 1.94 -26.68
N GLU A 341 -21.60 0.90 -26.09
CA GLU A 341 -23.03 0.65 -25.95
C GLU A 341 -23.45 0.69 -24.48
N THR A 342 -24.71 1.01 -24.20
CA THR A 342 -25.25 0.98 -22.83
C THR A 342 -25.41 -0.46 -22.35
N ILE A 343 -24.90 -0.78 -21.15
CA ILE A 343 -25.09 -2.11 -20.55
C ILE A 343 -26.56 -2.35 -20.24
N ARG A 344 -27.06 -3.50 -20.67
CA ARG A 344 -28.35 -4.08 -20.31
C ARG A 344 -28.19 -5.59 -20.13
N LEU A 345 -29.00 -6.19 -19.26
CA LEU A 345 -29.04 -7.65 -19.10
C LEU A 345 -29.47 -8.31 -20.42
N GLN A 346 -28.61 -9.16 -20.97
CA GLN A 346 -28.82 -9.78 -22.27
C GLN A 346 -29.40 -11.20 -22.16
N ALA A 347 -28.98 -11.95 -21.13
CA ALA A 347 -29.35 -13.35 -20.96
C ALA A 347 -30.56 -13.57 -20.03
N ILE A 348 -30.84 -12.62 -19.14
CA ILE A 348 -31.84 -12.74 -18.07
C ILE A 348 -32.69 -11.48 -17.93
N ASP A 349 -33.86 -11.64 -17.34
CA ASP A 349 -34.74 -10.57 -16.89
C ASP A 349 -35.10 -10.79 -15.42
N ILE A 350 -34.89 -9.79 -14.58
CA ILE A 350 -35.11 -9.87 -13.13
C ILE A 350 -36.29 -8.95 -12.78
N PRO A 351 -37.52 -9.49 -12.61
CA PRO A 351 -38.68 -8.69 -12.31
C PRO A 351 -38.49 -7.86 -11.04
N GLY A 352 -38.78 -6.56 -11.11
CA GLY A 352 -38.65 -5.64 -9.97
C GLY A 352 -37.22 -5.16 -9.67
N ALA A 353 -36.21 -5.56 -10.46
CA ALA A 353 -34.87 -5.02 -10.31
C ALA A 353 -34.79 -3.56 -10.77
N ALA A 354 -34.18 -2.72 -9.93
CA ALA A 354 -33.92 -1.32 -10.27
C ALA A 354 -32.77 -1.22 -11.30
N PRO A 355 -32.86 -0.31 -12.29
CA PRO A 355 -31.74 -0.05 -13.18
C PRO A 355 -30.53 0.49 -12.40
N HIS A 356 -29.32 0.19 -12.86
CA HIS A 356 -28.11 0.73 -12.23
C HIS A 356 -28.12 2.28 -12.18
N PRO A 357 -27.82 2.90 -11.02
CA PRO A 357 -27.95 4.35 -10.82
C PRO A 357 -26.98 5.16 -11.71
N THR A 358 -25.82 4.59 -12.02
CA THR A 358 -24.86 5.14 -12.98
C THR A 358 -25.10 4.51 -14.35
N LYS A 359 -24.98 5.31 -15.42
CA LYS A 359 -25.03 4.82 -16.80
C LYS A 359 -23.81 3.95 -17.09
N LEU A 360 -24.01 2.64 -17.10
CA LEU A 360 -22.97 1.67 -17.43
C LEU A 360 -22.86 1.51 -18.95
N VAL A 361 -21.63 1.38 -19.44
CA VAL A 361 -21.33 1.15 -20.86
C VAL A 361 -20.39 -0.04 -21.05
N GLN A 362 -20.54 -0.74 -22.16
CA GLN A 362 -19.69 -1.83 -22.62
C GLN A 362 -19.22 -1.57 -24.04
N SER A 363 -18.14 -2.20 -24.49
CA SER A 363 -17.72 -2.08 -25.89
C SER A 363 -18.74 -2.76 -26.80
N ALA A 364 -18.86 -2.29 -28.04
CA ALA A 364 -19.70 -2.94 -29.06
C ALA A 364 -19.31 -4.42 -29.27
N ALA A 365 -18.03 -4.75 -29.11
CA ALA A 365 -17.53 -6.13 -29.20
C ALA A 365 -18.03 -7.02 -28.04
N MET A 366 -18.17 -6.49 -26.83
CA MET A 366 -18.78 -7.23 -25.72
C MET A 366 -20.30 -7.32 -25.87
N ALA A 367 -20.93 -6.30 -26.43
CA ALA A 367 -22.38 -6.28 -26.65
C ALA A 367 -22.85 -7.28 -27.70
N SER A 368 -21.99 -7.67 -28.64
CA SER A 368 -22.34 -8.59 -29.73
C SER A 368 -22.48 -10.06 -29.30
N VAL A 369 -22.04 -10.41 -28.09
CA VAL A 369 -22.09 -11.79 -27.57
C VAL A 369 -22.87 -11.82 -26.27
N SER A 370 -23.97 -12.57 -26.25
CA SER A 370 -24.76 -12.76 -25.04
C SER A 370 -24.02 -13.65 -24.01
N PRO A 371 -24.08 -13.33 -22.71
CA PRO A 371 -23.59 -14.18 -21.64
C PRO A 371 -24.26 -15.57 -21.64
N PRO A 372 -23.60 -16.62 -21.09
CA PRO A 372 -24.20 -17.94 -20.98
C PRO A 372 -25.45 -17.89 -20.09
N LYS A 373 -26.49 -18.68 -20.40
CA LYS A 373 -27.73 -18.69 -19.60
C LYS A 373 -27.48 -19.33 -18.23
N PRO A 374 -27.69 -18.61 -17.11
CA PRO A 374 -27.42 -19.15 -15.78
C PRO A 374 -28.57 -20.03 -15.29
N SER A 375 -28.25 -20.99 -14.41
CA SER A 375 -29.20 -21.87 -13.73
C SER A 375 -29.27 -21.63 -12.21
N TYR A 376 -28.26 -20.96 -11.66
CA TYR A 376 -28.17 -20.64 -10.24
C TYR A 376 -29.17 -19.57 -9.81
N SER A 377 -29.92 -19.85 -8.74
CA SER A 377 -30.77 -18.85 -8.07
C SER A 377 -30.16 -18.45 -6.72
N PRO A 378 -29.74 -17.18 -6.55
CA PRO A 378 -29.25 -16.67 -5.28
C PRO A 378 -30.34 -16.60 -4.21
N LYS A 379 -29.98 -16.84 -2.94
CA LYS A 379 -30.87 -16.60 -1.79
C LYS A 379 -30.62 -15.22 -1.21
N LEU A 380 -31.60 -14.34 -1.33
CA LEU A 380 -31.47 -12.96 -0.86
C LEU A 380 -32.70 -12.56 -0.02
N PRO A 381 -32.55 -11.71 1.01
CA PRO A 381 -33.68 -11.11 1.70
C PRO A 381 -34.55 -10.30 0.72
N ALA A 382 -35.88 -10.40 0.83
CA ALA A 382 -36.81 -9.72 -0.07
C ALA A 382 -36.61 -8.19 -0.15
N GLY A 383 -36.06 -7.58 0.90
CA GLY A 383 -35.72 -6.15 0.92
C GLY A 383 -34.63 -5.74 -0.06
N VAL A 384 -33.73 -6.65 -0.44
CA VAL A 384 -32.66 -6.35 -1.41
C VAL A 384 -33.25 -5.91 -2.76
N LEU A 385 -34.27 -6.62 -3.22
CA LEU A 385 -34.96 -6.30 -4.48
C LEU A 385 -35.97 -5.17 -4.28
N ARG A 386 -36.85 -5.29 -3.26
CA ARG A 386 -37.93 -4.33 -3.01
C ARG A 386 -37.42 -2.91 -2.78
N ASP A 387 -36.33 -2.77 -2.03
CA ASP A 387 -35.78 -1.46 -1.66
C ASP A 387 -34.67 -1.01 -2.63
N GLY A 388 -34.42 -1.77 -3.71
CA GLY A 388 -33.44 -1.45 -4.76
C GLY A 388 -32.00 -1.39 -4.26
N LEU A 389 -31.65 -2.19 -3.26
CA LEU A 389 -30.31 -2.16 -2.63
C LEU A 389 -29.21 -2.66 -3.57
N LEU A 390 -29.58 -3.55 -4.50
CA LEU A 390 -28.73 -3.97 -5.62
C LEU A 390 -29.46 -3.68 -6.93
N SER A 391 -28.73 -3.14 -7.90
CA SER A 391 -29.28 -2.93 -9.24
C SER A 391 -29.33 -4.22 -10.06
N ASP A 392 -30.04 -4.17 -11.19
CA ASP A 392 -30.09 -5.22 -12.22
C ASP A 392 -28.70 -5.82 -12.56
N ALA A 393 -27.73 -4.98 -12.94
CA ALA A 393 -26.37 -5.43 -13.29
C ALA A 393 -25.60 -6.03 -12.10
N GLN A 394 -25.87 -5.55 -10.88
CA GLN A 394 -25.25 -6.09 -9.68
C GLN A 394 -25.87 -7.44 -9.29
N LEU A 395 -27.18 -7.59 -9.45
CA LEU A 395 -27.89 -8.86 -9.26
C LEU A 395 -27.46 -9.91 -10.29
N GLU A 396 -27.30 -9.53 -11.55
CA GLU A 396 -26.73 -10.40 -12.60
C GLU A 396 -25.33 -10.91 -12.20
N THR A 397 -24.52 -10.05 -11.59
CA THR A 397 -23.20 -10.45 -11.06
C THR A 397 -23.32 -11.49 -9.95
N VAL A 398 -24.27 -11.33 -9.02
CA VAL A 398 -24.49 -12.30 -7.93
C VAL A 398 -24.92 -13.66 -8.48
N ILE A 399 -25.79 -13.67 -9.50
CA ILE A 399 -26.25 -14.89 -10.18
C ILE A 399 -25.05 -15.64 -10.81
N TYR A 400 -24.23 -14.95 -11.61
CA TYR A 400 -23.08 -15.59 -12.27
C TYR A 400 -21.96 -15.99 -11.32
N ALA A 401 -21.74 -15.23 -10.25
CA ALA A 401 -20.80 -15.62 -9.21
C ALA A 401 -21.27 -16.89 -8.50
N GLY A 402 -22.55 -16.99 -8.18
CA GLY A 402 -23.14 -18.20 -7.62
C GLY A 402 -23.04 -19.42 -8.54
N GLU A 403 -23.31 -19.24 -9.84
CA GLU A 403 -23.13 -20.27 -10.87
C GLU A 403 -21.69 -20.78 -10.90
N ALA A 404 -20.70 -19.87 -10.86
CA ALA A 404 -19.29 -20.25 -10.81
C ALA A 404 -18.97 -21.03 -9.51
N HIS A 405 -19.37 -20.52 -8.35
CA HIS A 405 -19.08 -21.11 -7.04
C HIS A 405 -19.77 -22.48 -6.82
N ALA A 406 -20.86 -22.75 -7.54
CA ALA A 406 -21.54 -24.04 -7.54
C ALA A 406 -20.78 -25.12 -8.32
N ALA A 407 -19.84 -24.73 -9.19
CA ALA A 407 -19.07 -25.62 -10.03
C ALA A 407 -17.61 -25.79 -9.56
N TYR A 408 -16.99 -26.88 -10.02
CA TYR A 408 -15.55 -27.14 -9.85
C TYR A 408 -14.81 -26.83 -11.16
N LEU A 409 -13.54 -26.45 -11.03
CA LEU A 409 -12.63 -26.40 -12.18
C LEU A 409 -12.52 -27.79 -12.81
N ALA A 410 -12.28 -27.83 -14.11
CA ALA A 410 -12.07 -29.08 -14.83
C ALA A 410 -10.70 -29.66 -14.48
N GLY A 411 -10.67 -30.93 -14.06
CA GLY A 411 -9.46 -31.63 -13.64
C GLY A 411 -9.43 -31.93 -12.13
N SER A 412 -8.31 -32.53 -11.74
CA SER A 412 -7.95 -32.87 -10.36
C SER A 412 -6.48 -32.50 -10.15
N TRP A 413 -6.10 -32.19 -8.91
CA TRP A 413 -4.76 -31.68 -8.59
C TRP A 413 -4.16 -32.35 -7.37
N CYS A 414 -2.84 -32.54 -7.39
CA CYS A 414 -2.05 -32.87 -6.21
C CYS A 414 -1.51 -31.56 -5.62
N VAL A 415 -1.62 -31.41 -4.32
CA VAL A 415 -1.16 -30.24 -3.58
C VAL A 415 -0.09 -30.70 -2.61
N ASP A 416 1.04 -30.02 -2.61
CA ASP A 416 2.11 -30.32 -1.67
C ASP A 416 1.70 -29.99 -0.22
N ASP A 417 2.45 -30.50 0.76
CA ASP A 417 2.14 -30.30 2.19
C ASP A 417 2.07 -28.82 2.60
N THR A 418 2.67 -27.91 1.81
CA THR A 418 2.68 -26.47 2.08
C THR A 418 1.52 -25.72 1.43
N GLY A 419 0.81 -26.32 0.46
CA GLY A 419 -0.24 -25.67 -0.30
C GLY A 419 0.25 -24.67 -1.36
N ALA A 420 1.57 -24.58 -1.58
CA ALA A 420 2.18 -23.60 -2.47
C ALA A 420 2.33 -24.13 -3.91
N MET A 421 2.44 -25.44 -4.08
CA MET A 421 2.58 -26.08 -5.38
C MET A 421 1.35 -26.93 -5.70
N VAL A 422 0.72 -26.60 -6.83
CA VAL A 422 -0.43 -27.31 -7.37
C VAL A 422 -0.05 -27.91 -8.72
N LEU A 423 -0.10 -29.24 -8.83
CA LEU A 423 0.19 -29.99 -10.05
C LEU A 423 -1.05 -30.75 -10.50
N ALA A 424 -1.23 -30.94 -11.80
CA ALA A 424 -2.31 -31.79 -12.31
C ALA A 424 -2.12 -33.21 -11.78
N ALA A 425 -3.17 -33.77 -11.18
CA ALA A 425 -3.14 -35.11 -10.63
C ALA A 425 -3.23 -36.15 -11.77
N PRO A 426 -2.44 -37.23 -11.71
CA PRO A 426 -2.72 -38.45 -12.47
C PRO A 426 -4.12 -39.00 -12.17
N ASP A 427 -4.70 -39.73 -13.12
CA ASP A 427 -6.09 -40.25 -13.01
C ASP A 427 -6.32 -41.18 -11.81
N ASP A 428 -5.27 -41.80 -11.27
CA ASP A 428 -5.29 -42.77 -10.18
C ASP A 428 -4.71 -42.24 -8.85
N ALA A 429 -4.43 -40.94 -8.75
CA ALA A 429 -3.89 -40.34 -7.53
C ALA A 429 -4.91 -40.36 -6.38
N ALA A 430 -4.55 -41.04 -5.29
CA ALA A 430 -5.43 -41.26 -4.13
C ALA A 430 -5.74 -39.99 -3.33
N ASP A 431 -4.89 -38.98 -3.44
CA ASP A 431 -4.88 -37.71 -2.71
C ASP A 431 -5.23 -36.51 -3.61
N ALA A 432 -5.82 -36.76 -4.78
CA ALA A 432 -6.22 -35.71 -5.70
C ALA A 432 -7.37 -34.85 -5.15
N VAL A 433 -7.22 -33.53 -5.21
CA VAL A 433 -8.23 -32.55 -4.82
C VAL A 433 -8.85 -31.87 -6.04
N ARG A 434 -10.03 -31.26 -5.85
CA ARG A 434 -10.70 -30.44 -6.86
C ARG A 434 -10.93 -29.04 -6.32
N PHE A 435 -10.57 -28.03 -7.10
CA PHE A 435 -10.82 -26.64 -6.75
C PHE A 435 -12.18 -26.18 -7.26
N ARG A 436 -12.91 -25.43 -6.42
CA ARG A 436 -14.12 -24.72 -6.86
C ARG A 436 -13.73 -23.63 -7.86
N ARG A 437 -14.61 -23.30 -8.80
CA ARG A 437 -14.36 -22.16 -9.69
C ARG A 437 -14.49 -20.87 -8.89
N GLY A 438 -13.55 -19.95 -9.09
CA GLY A 438 -13.69 -18.57 -8.66
C GLY A 438 -14.47 -17.74 -9.68
N PHE A 439 -14.93 -16.57 -9.25
CA PHE A 439 -15.54 -15.57 -10.12
C PHE A 439 -14.66 -14.31 -10.16
N PHE A 440 -14.26 -13.87 -11.36
CA PHE A 440 -13.47 -12.66 -11.53
C PHE A 440 -14.38 -11.45 -11.62
N LEU A 441 -14.22 -10.52 -10.68
CA LEU A 441 -14.91 -9.23 -10.68
C LEU A 441 -13.89 -8.13 -11.00
N GLY A 442 -14.01 -7.52 -12.18
CA GLY A 442 -13.15 -6.42 -12.61
C GLY A 442 -13.34 -5.16 -11.75
N ASP A 443 -12.28 -4.36 -11.60
CA ASP A 443 -12.31 -3.12 -10.82
C ASP A 443 -12.34 -1.86 -11.70
N GLY A 444 -12.67 -0.71 -11.09
CA GLY A 444 -12.56 0.61 -11.72
C GLY A 444 -13.67 0.95 -12.72
N THR A 445 -14.68 0.10 -12.88
CA THR A 445 -15.78 0.29 -13.85
C THR A 445 -16.94 1.13 -13.34
N GLY A 446 -16.95 1.49 -12.05
CA GLY A 446 -18.04 2.26 -11.43
C GLY A 446 -19.36 1.48 -11.27
N ALA A 447 -19.37 0.15 -11.49
CA ALA A 447 -20.54 -0.72 -11.37
C ALA A 447 -20.91 -1.10 -9.91
N GLY A 448 -20.20 -0.55 -8.93
CA GLY A 448 -20.46 -0.83 -7.51
C GLY A 448 -19.92 -2.18 -7.03
N LYS A 449 -18.62 -2.45 -7.24
CA LYS A 449 -17.91 -3.67 -6.79
C LYS A 449 -18.21 -4.05 -5.34
N GLY A 450 -18.23 -3.09 -4.43
CA GLY A 450 -18.56 -3.33 -3.02
C GLY A 450 -19.98 -3.88 -2.82
N CYS A 451 -20.95 -3.38 -3.57
CA CYS A 451 -22.33 -3.87 -3.54
C CYS A 451 -22.43 -5.28 -4.13
N GLN A 452 -21.73 -5.54 -5.24
CA GLN A 452 -21.66 -6.88 -5.86
C GLN A 452 -21.03 -7.90 -4.91
N SER A 453 -19.87 -7.58 -4.30
CA SER A 453 -19.21 -8.45 -3.33
C SER A 453 -20.07 -8.67 -2.08
N ALA A 454 -20.73 -7.63 -1.56
CA ALA A 454 -21.66 -7.76 -0.45
C ALA A 454 -22.85 -8.67 -0.80
N GLY A 455 -23.40 -8.55 -2.01
CA GLY A 455 -24.46 -9.43 -2.51
C GLY A 455 -24.02 -10.90 -2.61
N ILE A 456 -22.81 -11.16 -3.10
CA ILE A 456 -22.23 -12.51 -3.16
C ILE A 456 -22.05 -13.08 -1.75
N LEU A 457 -21.51 -12.31 -0.81
CA LEU A 457 -21.33 -12.74 0.58
C LEU A 457 -22.67 -13.00 1.26
N LEU A 458 -23.66 -12.13 1.02
CA LEU A 458 -25.01 -12.26 1.56
C LEU A 458 -25.70 -13.52 1.03
N ASP A 459 -25.62 -13.79 -0.27
CA ASP A 459 -26.12 -15.04 -0.85
C ASP A 459 -25.47 -16.27 -0.19
N ASN A 460 -24.14 -16.30 -0.11
CA ASN A 460 -23.43 -17.39 0.57
C ASN A 460 -23.90 -17.55 2.02
N TRP A 461 -24.11 -16.44 2.73
CA TRP A 461 -24.58 -16.46 4.10
C TRP A 461 -26.02 -16.99 4.21
N CYS A 462 -26.93 -16.56 3.34
CA CYS A 462 -28.31 -17.03 3.28
C CYS A 462 -28.42 -18.49 2.83
N GLN A 463 -27.46 -18.98 2.04
CA GLN A 463 -27.29 -20.40 1.69
C GLN A 463 -26.67 -21.24 2.82
N GLY A 464 -26.40 -20.66 3.99
CA GLY A 464 -25.80 -21.36 5.13
C GLY A 464 -24.29 -21.60 5.02
N ARG A 465 -23.63 -21.08 3.99
CA ARG A 465 -22.18 -21.19 3.80
C ARG A 465 -21.49 -20.17 4.70
N ARG A 466 -20.56 -20.65 5.55
CA ARG A 466 -19.87 -19.85 6.61
C ARG A 466 -18.35 -19.88 6.50
N LYS A 467 -17.82 -20.61 5.52
CA LYS A 467 -16.39 -20.74 5.27
C LYS A 467 -16.07 -20.09 3.92
N ALA A 468 -14.83 -19.62 3.78
CA ALA A 468 -14.30 -19.21 2.49
C ALA A 468 -14.33 -20.41 1.52
N LEU A 469 -14.42 -20.10 0.22
CA LEU A 469 -14.54 -21.07 -0.88
C LEU A 469 -13.29 -21.92 -1.07
#